data_AF-A0A257T2L1-F1
#
_entry.id   AF-A0A257T2L1-F1
#
_cell.length_a   1.000
_cell.length_b   1.000
_cell.length_c   1.000
_cell.angle_alpha   90.00
_cell.angle_beta   90.00
_cell.angle_gamma   90.00
#
_symmetry.space_group_name_H-M   'P 1'
#
loop_
_entity.id
_entity.type
_entity.pdbx_description
1 polymer ?
#
loop_
_entity_poly.entity_id
_entity_poly.type
_entity_poly.pdbx_seq_one_letter_code
_entity_poly.pdbx_strand_id
1 'polypeptide(L)'
;ALGCTMYYAVTGKVPFPGGTPREKARKHGHEYPLDPRRLNPELSDEFVEVIADMMAKAPEERIATANDVMARLAPWVEGTMEPRREAALAAPAQLSYSPPRPVPTLSDTTPIFVSPPAEDPSQIESPSQLSLGTQPVGMSSQETVPMYPLEPSIWQSQFGDISPLVKILISVGMITAIGTILAVVIGLIYAAATSP
;
A
#
# COMPACT_ATOMS: atom_id res chain seq x y z
N ALA A 1 -2.68 -1.45 -0.85
CA ALA A 1 -2.46 -2.71 -1.63
C ALA A 1 -3.77 -3.43 -1.92
N LEU A 2 -4.62 -3.70 -0.92
CA LEU A 2 -5.88 -4.44 -1.07
C LEU A 2 -6.81 -3.91 -2.19
N GLY A 3 -6.99 -2.59 -2.32
CA GLY A 3 -7.82 -2.02 -3.37
C GLY A 3 -7.36 -2.38 -4.80
N CYS A 4 -6.05 -2.40 -5.05
CA CYS A 4 -5.49 -2.86 -6.33
C CYS A 4 -5.78 -4.35 -6.57
N THR A 5 -5.70 -5.18 -5.53
CA THR A 5 -6.03 -6.60 -5.61
C THR A 5 -7.51 -6.81 -5.94
N MET A 6 -8.40 -6.06 -5.29
CA MET A 6 -9.85 -6.14 -5.54
C MET A 6 -10.18 -5.70 -6.98
N TYR A 7 -9.61 -4.57 -7.42
CA TYR A 7 -9.72 -4.10 -8.79
C TYR A 7 -9.34 -5.20 -9.79
N TYR A 8 -8.20 -5.86 -9.59
CA TYR A 8 -7.76 -6.95 -10.45
C TYR A 8 -8.71 -8.16 -10.39
N ALA A 9 -9.19 -8.53 -9.20
CA ALA A 9 -10.10 -9.66 -9.03
C ALA A 9 -11.40 -9.49 -9.82
N VAL A 10 -11.93 -8.26 -9.91
CA VAL A 10 -13.22 -8.00 -10.58
C VAL A 10 -13.10 -7.59 -12.05
N THR A 11 -11.91 -7.18 -12.51
CA THR A 11 -11.69 -6.73 -13.90
C THR A 11 -10.76 -7.65 -14.71
N GLY A 12 -9.98 -8.51 -14.04
CA GLY A 12 -8.90 -9.30 -14.65
C GLY A 12 -7.72 -8.47 -15.17
N LYS A 13 -7.68 -7.15 -14.90
CA LYS A 13 -6.61 -6.25 -15.34
C LYS A 13 -6.05 -5.46 -14.18
N VAL A 14 -4.75 -5.16 -14.26
CA VAL A 14 -4.13 -4.30 -13.25
C VAL A 14 -4.60 -2.86 -13.42
N PRO A 15 -4.66 -2.06 -12.34
CA PRO A 15 -5.17 -0.69 -12.43
C PRO A 15 -4.28 0.24 -13.28
N PHE A 16 -2.97 -0.03 -13.34
CA PHE A 16 -1.98 0.76 -14.09
C PHE A 16 -1.12 -0.15 -14.98
N PRO A 17 -1.62 -0.56 -16.16
CA PRO A 17 -0.88 -1.45 -17.05
C PRO A 17 0.31 -0.73 -17.73
N GLY A 18 1.31 -1.53 -18.13
CA GLY A 18 2.47 -1.08 -18.90
C GLY A 18 3.40 -0.11 -18.16
N GLY A 19 4.35 0.47 -18.91
CA GLY A 19 5.31 1.46 -18.44
C GLY A 19 6.48 0.93 -17.61
N THR A 20 7.49 1.79 -17.43
CA THR A 20 8.67 1.49 -16.60
C THR A 20 8.31 1.45 -15.10
N PRO A 21 9.14 0.84 -14.22
CA PRO A 21 8.90 0.87 -12.77
C PRO A 21 8.70 2.28 -12.20
N ARG A 22 9.48 3.24 -12.69
CA ARG A 22 9.37 4.65 -12.31
C ARG A 22 8.03 5.26 -12.73
N GLU A 23 7.57 4.95 -13.94
CA GLU A 23 6.26 5.39 -14.41
C GLU A 23 5.14 4.78 -13.58
N LYS A 24 5.19 3.47 -13.30
CA LYS A 24 4.19 2.81 -12.43
C LYS A 24 4.14 3.46 -11.05
N ALA A 25 5.30 3.73 -10.43
CA ALA A 25 5.35 4.42 -9.14
C ALA A 25 4.70 5.82 -9.21
N ARG A 26 4.98 6.58 -10.27
CA ARG A 26 4.33 7.87 -10.51
C ARG A 26 2.81 7.73 -10.66
N LYS A 27 2.35 6.75 -11.46
CA LYS A 27 0.92 6.46 -11.67
C LYS A 27 0.21 6.08 -10.36
N HIS A 28 0.83 5.24 -9.54
CA HIS A 28 0.29 4.90 -8.23
C HIS A 28 0.08 6.12 -7.32
N GLY A 29 0.95 7.14 -7.42
CA GLY A 29 0.83 8.38 -6.64
C GLY A 29 -0.16 9.41 -7.19
N HIS A 30 -0.30 9.52 -8.51
CA HIS A 30 -0.95 10.70 -9.13
C HIS A 30 -2.09 10.37 -10.09
N GLU A 31 -2.15 9.15 -10.63
CA GLU A 31 -3.16 8.77 -11.61
C GLU A 31 -4.25 7.91 -10.98
N TYR A 32 -5.47 8.09 -11.48
CA TYR A 32 -6.60 7.25 -11.15
C TYR A 32 -6.68 6.08 -12.13
N PRO A 33 -7.05 4.87 -11.66
CA PRO A 33 -7.23 3.74 -12.54
C PRO A 33 -8.41 3.97 -13.49
N LEU A 34 -8.47 3.17 -14.55
CA LEU A 34 -9.64 3.12 -15.42
C LEU A 34 -10.88 2.73 -14.58
N ASP A 35 -12.05 3.29 -14.89
CA ASP A 35 -13.29 2.85 -14.24
C ASP A 35 -13.50 1.32 -14.44
N PRO A 36 -13.59 0.53 -13.35
CA PRO A 36 -13.80 -0.92 -13.43
C PRO A 36 -15.00 -1.33 -14.29
N ARG A 37 -16.06 -0.52 -14.33
CA ARG A 37 -17.29 -0.81 -15.11
C ARG A 37 -17.06 -0.85 -16.61
N ARG A 38 -15.98 -0.21 -17.08
CA ARG A 38 -15.57 -0.30 -18.50
C ARG A 38 -15.05 -1.69 -18.87
N LEU A 39 -14.63 -2.47 -17.88
CA LEU A 39 -14.13 -3.84 -18.05
C LEU A 39 -15.16 -4.88 -17.58
N ASN A 40 -15.94 -4.54 -16.56
CA ASN A 40 -17.01 -5.37 -16.02
C ASN A 40 -18.27 -4.53 -15.74
N PRO A 41 -19.21 -4.41 -16.69
CA PRO A 41 -20.41 -3.59 -16.56
C PRO A 41 -21.40 -4.03 -15.47
N GLU A 42 -21.28 -5.25 -14.94
CA GLU A 42 -22.16 -5.80 -13.90
C GLU A 42 -21.85 -5.24 -12.51
N LEU A 43 -20.77 -4.46 -12.36
CA LEU A 43 -20.38 -3.87 -11.08
C LEU A 43 -21.31 -2.70 -10.72
N SER A 44 -21.84 -2.74 -9.49
CA SER A 44 -22.61 -1.63 -8.94
C SER A 44 -21.73 -0.42 -8.63
N ASP A 45 -22.31 0.76 -8.71
CA ASP A 45 -21.63 2.03 -8.46
C ASP A 45 -21.04 2.09 -7.04
N GLU A 46 -21.82 1.64 -6.06
CA GLU A 46 -21.40 1.56 -4.65
C GLU A 46 -20.15 0.67 -4.46
N PHE A 47 -20.04 -0.43 -5.21
CA PHE A 47 -18.88 -1.32 -5.10
C PHE A 47 -17.62 -0.68 -5.71
N VAL A 48 -17.81 0.04 -6.82
CA VAL A 48 -16.73 0.79 -7.49
C VAL A 48 -16.22 1.92 -6.59
N GLU A 49 -17.12 2.61 -5.89
CA GLU A 49 -16.77 3.64 -4.90
C GLU A 49 -15.94 3.04 -3.75
N VAL A 50 -16.31 1.87 -3.23
CA VAL A 50 -15.50 1.19 -2.20
C VAL A 50 -14.08 0.89 -2.71
N ILE A 51 -13.93 0.42 -3.96
CA ILE A 51 -12.61 0.21 -4.58
C ILE A 51 -11.86 1.54 -4.72
N ALA A 52 -12.53 2.60 -5.14
CA ALA A 52 -11.94 3.93 -5.31
C ALA A 52 -11.44 4.49 -3.97
N ASP A 53 -12.23 4.42 -2.90
CA ASP A 53 -11.86 4.88 -1.56
C ASP A 53 -10.67 4.08 -1.00
N MET A 54 -10.61 2.76 -1.24
CA MET A 54 -9.44 1.96 -0.88
C MET A 54 -8.17 2.36 -1.66
N MET A 55 -8.33 3.01 -2.82
CA MET A 55 -7.25 3.42 -3.73
C MET A 55 -7.01 4.93 -3.77
N ALA A 56 -7.68 5.71 -2.90
CA ALA A 56 -7.52 7.16 -2.82
C ALA A 56 -6.05 7.54 -2.60
N LYS A 57 -5.63 8.73 -3.05
CA LYS A 57 -4.21 9.13 -3.00
C LYS A 57 -3.86 9.74 -1.65
N ALA A 58 -4.73 10.62 -1.19
CA ALA A 58 -4.70 11.20 0.14
C ALA A 58 -5.07 10.12 1.18
N PRO A 59 -4.23 9.84 2.18
CA PRO A 59 -4.55 8.89 3.25
C PRO A 59 -5.85 9.21 4.01
N GLU A 60 -6.18 10.50 4.14
CA GLU A 60 -7.39 11.01 4.78
C GLU A 60 -8.68 10.72 3.98
N GLU A 61 -8.57 10.53 2.67
CA GLU A 61 -9.68 10.11 1.81
C GLU A 61 -9.82 8.58 1.78
N ARG A 62 -8.82 7.83 2.27
CA ARG A 62 -8.89 6.37 2.30
C ARG A 62 -9.75 5.88 3.44
N ILE A 63 -10.29 4.68 3.25
CA ILE A 63 -10.89 3.91 4.32
C ILE A 63 -9.83 3.66 5.41
N ALA A 64 -10.08 4.16 6.62
CA ALA A 64 -9.09 4.26 7.68
C ALA A 64 -8.64 2.89 8.23
N THR A 65 -9.59 1.96 8.40
CA THR A 65 -9.30 0.66 9.02
C THR A 65 -9.81 -0.51 8.18
N ALA A 66 -9.22 -1.69 8.40
CA ALA A 66 -9.70 -2.92 7.79
C ALA A 66 -11.15 -3.25 8.23
N ASN A 67 -11.54 -2.87 9.45
CA ASN A 67 -12.91 -3.08 9.94
C ASN A 67 -13.91 -2.23 9.16
N ASP A 68 -13.56 -1.00 8.81
CA ASP A 68 -14.39 -0.14 7.98
C ASP A 68 -14.52 -0.70 6.55
N VAL A 69 -13.44 -1.28 6.00
CA VAL A 69 -13.50 -2.00 4.71
C VAL A 69 -14.47 -3.17 4.80
N MET A 70 -14.40 -3.99 5.85
CA MET A 70 -15.32 -5.11 6.05
C MET A 70 -16.77 -4.63 6.15
N ALA A 71 -17.03 -3.59 6.93
CA ALA A 71 -18.36 -3.03 7.10
C ALA A 71 -18.92 -2.52 5.76
N ARG A 72 -18.09 -1.86 4.95
CA ARG A 72 -18.50 -1.40 3.61
C ARG A 72 -18.72 -2.55 2.63
N LEU A 73 -17.94 -3.64 2.72
CA LEU A 73 -18.11 -4.80 1.83
C LEU A 73 -19.23 -5.75 2.26
N ALA A 74 -19.74 -5.63 3.49
CA ALA A 74 -20.78 -6.50 4.05
C ALA A 74 -22.00 -6.73 3.14
N PRO A 75 -22.53 -5.73 2.40
CA PRO A 75 -23.70 -5.92 1.54
C PRO A 75 -23.51 -6.97 0.44
N TRP A 76 -22.28 -7.24 0.01
CA TRP A 76 -21.97 -8.22 -1.05
C TRP A 76 -21.53 -9.59 -0.53
N VAL A 77 -21.53 -9.79 0.79
CA VAL A 77 -21.07 -11.06 1.42
C VAL A 77 -22.25 -12.02 1.69
N GLU A 78 -23.48 -11.53 1.64
CA GLU A 78 -24.67 -12.30 2.02
C GLU A 78 -25.13 -13.24 0.89
N GLY A 79 -24.99 -14.55 1.08
CA GLY A 79 -25.53 -15.58 0.16
C GLY A 79 -24.57 -16.67 -0.34
N THR A 80 -23.28 -16.69 0.02
CA THR A 80 -22.31 -17.69 -0.50
C THR A 80 -21.57 -18.53 0.54
N MET A 81 -21.90 -18.40 1.83
CA MET A 81 -21.28 -19.19 2.89
C MET A 81 -22.16 -20.37 3.34
N GLU A 82 -22.59 -21.28 2.46
CA GLU A 82 -22.98 -22.67 2.79
C GLU A 82 -22.95 -23.52 1.49
N PRO A 83 -22.53 -24.82 1.40
CA PRO A 83 -21.86 -25.75 2.32
C PRO A 83 -20.45 -26.15 1.79
N ARG A 84 -19.74 -25.27 1.05
CA ARG A 84 -18.39 -25.61 0.53
C ARG A 84 -17.37 -25.79 1.66
N ARG A 85 -17.54 -25.08 2.78
CA ARG A 85 -16.67 -25.18 3.95
C ARG A 85 -16.78 -26.54 4.62
N GLU A 86 -17.99 -27.10 4.70
CA GLU A 86 -18.26 -28.41 5.28
C GLU A 86 -17.80 -29.54 4.36
N ALA A 87 -18.00 -29.41 3.04
CA ALA A 87 -17.46 -30.34 2.05
C ALA A 87 -15.91 -30.34 1.98
N ALA A 88 -15.27 -29.18 2.20
CA ALA A 88 -13.81 -29.07 2.21
C ALA A 88 -13.16 -29.65 3.47
N LEU A 89 -13.88 -29.72 4.59
CA LEU A 89 -13.42 -30.34 5.84
C LEU A 89 -13.69 -31.85 5.87
N ALA A 90 -14.72 -32.32 5.15
CA ALA A 90 -15.12 -33.74 5.12
C ALA A 90 -14.40 -34.59 4.06
N ALA A 91 -13.81 -33.97 3.02
CA ALA A 91 -13.08 -34.69 1.99
C ALA A 91 -11.59 -34.84 2.34
N PRO A 92 -10.97 -36.03 2.23
CA PRO A 92 -9.51 -36.11 2.18
C PRO A 92 -9.06 -35.25 1.00
N ALA A 93 -8.17 -34.30 1.25
CA ALA A 93 -7.64 -33.37 0.26
C ALA A 93 -6.82 -34.11 -0.81
N GLN A 94 -7.50 -34.85 -1.68
CA GLN A 94 -6.98 -35.28 -2.97
C GLN A 94 -7.01 -34.03 -3.83
N LEU A 95 -5.92 -33.25 -3.77
CA LEU A 95 -5.60 -32.21 -4.74
C LEU A 95 -5.55 -32.89 -6.12
N SER A 96 -6.70 -33.05 -6.76
CA SER A 96 -6.79 -33.38 -8.17
C SER A 96 -6.27 -32.17 -8.91
N TYR A 97 -4.96 -32.16 -9.14
CA TYR A 97 -4.31 -31.19 -9.99
C TYR A 97 -4.93 -31.30 -11.37
N SER A 98 -5.85 -30.39 -11.67
CA SER A 98 -6.25 -30.11 -13.04
C SER A 98 -5.18 -29.19 -13.61
N PRO A 99 -4.51 -29.56 -14.73
CA PRO A 99 -3.52 -28.68 -15.34
C PRO A 99 -4.15 -27.31 -15.59
N PRO A 100 -3.44 -26.21 -15.29
CA PRO A 100 -4.00 -24.88 -15.41
C PRO A 100 -4.49 -24.68 -16.83
N ARG A 101 -5.79 -24.34 -16.96
CA ARG A 101 -6.35 -23.84 -18.21
C ARG A 101 -5.44 -22.69 -18.69
N PRO A 102 -5.07 -22.61 -19.99
CA PRO A 102 -4.21 -21.53 -20.45
C PRO A 102 -4.82 -20.19 -20.04
N VAL A 103 -4.22 -19.55 -19.04
CA VAL A 103 -4.59 -18.21 -18.64
C VAL A 103 -4.28 -17.31 -19.82
N PRO A 104 -5.15 -16.34 -20.17
CA PRO A 104 -4.76 -15.26 -21.06
C PRO A 104 -3.41 -14.75 -20.56
N THR A 105 -2.41 -14.72 -21.44
CA THR A 105 -1.07 -14.24 -21.09
C THR A 105 -1.22 -12.90 -20.40
N LEU A 106 -0.83 -12.81 -19.12
CA LEU A 106 -0.83 -11.58 -18.33
C LEU A 106 0.29 -10.67 -18.82
N SER A 107 0.24 -10.29 -20.09
CA SER A 107 1.22 -9.41 -20.75
C SER A 107 1.29 -8.06 -20.04
N ASP A 108 0.19 -7.62 -19.41
CA ASP A 108 0.09 -6.37 -18.66
C ASP A 108 0.84 -6.39 -17.31
N THR A 109 1.16 -7.58 -16.80
CA THR A 109 1.84 -7.82 -15.51
C THR A 109 3.13 -8.60 -15.72
N THR A 110 3.81 -8.40 -16.85
CA THR A 110 5.06 -9.12 -17.12
C THR A 110 6.04 -8.88 -15.96
N PRO A 111 6.48 -9.92 -15.24
CA PRO A 111 7.50 -9.76 -14.22
C PRO A 111 8.77 -9.30 -14.93
N ILE A 112 9.31 -8.16 -14.51
CA ILE A 112 10.63 -7.71 -14.95
C ILE A 112 11.63 -8.63 -14.26
N PHE A 113 11.94 -9.77 -14.88
CA PHE A 113 13.22 -10.42 -14.64
C PHE A 113 14.24 -9.50 -15.28
N VAL A 114 15.06 -8.83 -14.46
CA VAL A 114 16.18 -8.04 -14.95
C VAL A 114 17.15 -9.03 -15.57
N SER A 115 17.03 -9.27 -16.87
CA SER A 115 18.14 -9.81 -17.64
C SER A 115 19.25 -8.76 -17.55
N PRO A 116 20.42 -9.08 -16.97
CA PRO A 116 21.55 -8.15 -17.02
C PRO A 116 21.82 -7.82 -18.51
N PRO A 117 22.04 -6.55 -18.86
CA PRO A 117 22.41 -6.20 -20.22
C PRO A 117 23.69 -6.96 -20.59
N ALA A 118 23.76 -7.44 -21.84
CA ALA A 118 24.95 -8.12 -22.35
C ALA A 118 26.17 -7.20 -22.13
N GLU A 119 27.07 -7.63 -21.24
CA GLU A 119 28.22 -6.84 -20.81
C GLU A 119 29.20 -6.65 -21.98
N ASP A 120 29.60 -5.40 -22.20
CA ASP A 120 30.77 -5.03 -22.99
C ASP A 120 32.03 -5.57 -22.28
N PRO A 121 32.87 -6.41 -22.93
CA PRO A 121 33.99 -7.10 -22.30
C PRO A 121 35.14 -6.19 -21.82
N SER A 122 35.00 -4.86 -21.89
CA SER A 122 36.03 -3.90 -21.45
C SER A 122 35.89 -3.39 -20.02
N GLN A 123 34.84 -3.73 -19.28
CA GLN A 123 34.67 -3.31 -17.88
C GLN A 123 34.97 -4.44 -16.89
N ILE A 124 36.26 -4.59 -16.54
CA ILE A 124 36.69 -5.40 -15.41
C ILE A 124 36.43 -4.58 -14.14
N GLU A 125 35.25 -4.72 -13.55
CA GLU A 125 34.98 -4.24 -12.18
C GLU A 125 35.35 -5.31 -11.14
N SER A 126 35.76 -4.81 -9.96
CA SER A 126 36.45 -5.47 -8.84
C SER A 126 36.05 -6.91 -8.47
N PRO A 127 37.01 -7.75 -8.00
CA PRO A 127 36.82 -9.18 -7.71
C PRO A 127 36.05 -9.50 -6.41
N SER A 128 35.17 -8.62 -5.94
CA SER A 128 34.36 -8.85 -4.73
C SER A 128 32.98 -9.48 -4.99
N GLN A 129 32.65 -9.80 -6.25
CA GLN A 129 31.34 -10.32 -6.67
C GLN A 129 31.35 -11.83 -7.02
N LEU A 130 32.23 -12.63 -6.41
CA LEU A 130 32.14 -14.10 -6.47
C LEU A 130 30.97 -14.57 -5.58
N SER A 131 29.75 -14.44 -6.09
CA SER A 131 28.55 -15.01 -5.49
C SER A 131 28.57 -16.52 -5.70
N LEU A 132 29.00 -17.25 -4.67
CA LEU A 132 28.83 -18.70 -4.58
C LEU A 132 27.35 -19.04 -4.78
N GLY A 133 27.05 -19.80 -5.83
CA GLY A 133 25.69 -20.27 -6.10
C GLY A 133 25.19 -21.14 -4.95
N THR A 134 24.01 -20.81 -4.40
CA THR A 134 23.35 -21.66 -3.42
C THR A 134 22.61 -22.78 -4.14
N GLN A 135 23.26 -23.94 -4.24
CA GLN A 135 22.59 -25.23 -4.51
C GLN A 135 21.60 -25.54 -3.37
N PRO A 136 20.42 -26.12 -3.65
CA PRO A 136 19.46 -26.45 -2.60
C PRO A 136 19.95 -27.69 -1.84
N VAL A 137 20.44 -27.50 -0.61
CA VAL A 137 20.71 -28.60 0.32
C VAL A 137 19.69 -28.52 1.46
N GLY A 138 18.91 -29.59 1.61
CA GLY A 138 17.98 -29.75 2.72
C GLY A 138 18.71 -29.75 4.06
N MET A 139 18.46 -28.72 4.86
CA MET A 139 18.81 -28.68 6.28
C MET A 139 17.63 -28.10 7.06
N SER A 140 16.69 -28.98 7.36
CA SER A 140 15.66 -28.82 8.37
C SER A 140 16.27 -28.99 9.76
N SER A 141 16.97 -27.98 10.31
CA SER A 141 17.28 -27.87 11.76
C SER A 141 18.34 -26.79 12.10
N GLN A 142 18.20 -25.56 11.62
CA GLN A 142 18.93 -24.45 12.24
C GLN A 142 17.97 -23.37 12.69
N GLU A 143 17.74 -23.37 14.00
CA GLU A 143 17.06 -22.33 14.75
C GLU A 143 17.71 -20.97 14.43
N THR A 144 16.89 -20.01 14.01
CA THR A 144 17.36 -18.64 13.78
C THR A 144 17.57 -17.97 15.13
N VAL A 145 18.83 -17.88 15.56
CA VAL A 145 19.22 -16.98 16.65
C VAL A 145 18.95 -15.54 16.19
N PRO A 146 18.18 -14.73 16.94
CA PRO A 146 17.81 -13.40 16.50
C PRO A 146 19.04 -12.49 16.55
N MET A 147 19.53 -12.10 15.36
CA MET A 147 20.60 -11.13 15.21
C MET A 147 20.00 -9.71 15.28
N TYR A 148 20.15 -9.10 16.47
CA TYR A 148 19.93 -7.69 16.87
C TYR A 148 18.50 -7.15 17.12
N PRO A 149 18.35 -6.22 18.10
CA PRO A 149 17.07 -5.59 18.44
C PRO A 149 16.57 -4.66 17.33
N LEU A 150 15.25 -4.67 17.12
CA LEU A 150 14.54 -3.74 16.24
C LEU A 150 14.67 -2.30 16.78
N GLU A 151 15.54 -1.50 16.17
CA GLU A 151 15.52 -0.03 16.32
C GLU A 151 14.24 0.53 15.65
N PRO A 152 13.35 1.23 16.39
CA PRO A 152 12.15 1.80 15.80
C PRO A 152 12.42 3.25 15.36
N SER A 153 12.77 3.47 14.10
CA SER A 153 12.95 4.85 13.59
C SER A 153 12.48 5.10 12.16
N ILE A 154 11.69 4.21 11.58
CA ILE A 154 11.22 4.35 10.19
C ILE A 154 10.09 5.38 10.02
N TRP A 155 9.52 5.91 11.11
CA TRP A 155 8.48 6.96 11.07
C TRP A 155 9.03 8.39 11.27
N GLN A 156 10.34 8.56 11.49
CA GLN A 156 10.90 9.87 11.88
C GLN A 156 11.45 10.68 10.68
N SER A 157 11.53 10.10 9.49
CA SER A 157 12.16 10.71 8.31
C SER A 157 11.24 11.57 7.44
N GLN A 158 9.94 11.68 7.74
CA GLN A 158 9.02 12.51 6.95
C GLN A 158 9.19 14.04 7.20
N PHE A 159 10.09 14.45 8.10
CA PHE A 159 10.44 15.86 8.35
C PHE A 159 11.96 16.18 8.23
N GLY A 160 12.72 15.43 7.41
CA GLY A 160 14.06 15.84 6.93
C GLY A 160 13.92 16.30 5.47
N ASP A 161 14.23 17.53 5.04
CA ASP A 161 15.31 18.44 5.40
C ASP A 161 14.81 19.89 5.51
N ILE A 162 14.19 20.26 6.63
CA ILE A 162 13.85 21.67 6.87
C ILE A 162 15.05 22.34 7.55
N SER A 163 15.59 23.39 6.93
CA SER A 163 16.71 24.19 7.47
C SER A 163 16.49 24.53 8.95
N PRO A 164 17.54 24.46 9.81
CA PRO A 164 17.42 24.77 11.23
C PRO A 164 16.86 26.18 11.47
N LEU A 165 17.10 27.12 10.56
CA LEU A 165 16.54 28.47 10.62
C LEU A 165 15.02 28.48 10.43
N VAL A 166 14.49 27.66 9.54
CA VAL A 166 13.04 27.57 9.29
C VAL A 166 12.32 26.96 10.49
N LYS A 167 12.94 25.98 11.16
CA LYS A 167 12.41 25.40 12.40
C LYS A 167 12.30 26.45 13.52
N ILE A 168 13.31 27.30 13.67
CA ILE A 168 13.30 28.41 14.63
C ILE A 168 12.23 29.45 14.25
N LEU A 169 12.08 29.76 12.95
CA LEU A 169 11.10 30.74 12.49
C LEU A 169 9.66 30.27 12.80
N ILE A 170 9.36 28.99 12.55
CA ILE A 170 8.04 28.40 12.81
C ILE A 170 7.75 28.34 14.32
N SER A 171 8.73 27.95 15.15
CA SER A 171 8.52 27.88 16.59
C SER A 171 8.28 29.26 17.21
N VAL A 172 9.03 30.28 16.79
CA VAL A 172 8.83 31.67 17.25
C VAL A 172 7.48 32.21 16.77
N GLY A 173 7.07 31.91 15.53
CA GLY A 173 5.76 32.29 15.00
C GLY A 173 4.60 31.65 15.79
N MET A 174 4.71 30.37 16.12
CA MET A 174 3.69 29.67 16.92
C MET A 174 3.59 30.23 18.35
N ILE A 175 4.72 30.49 19.01
CA ILE A 175 4.74 31.03 20.38
C ILE A 175 4.11 32.43 20.42
N THR A 176 4.45 33.29 19.46
CA THR A 176 3.89 34.65 19.39
C THR A 176 2.41 34.62 19.08
N ALA A 177 1.96 33.81 18.12
CA ALA A 177 0.54 33.66 17.79
C ALA A 177 -0.28 33.17 19.00
N ILE A 178 0.16 32.11 19.68
CA ILE A 178 -0.52 31.56 20.87
C ILE A 178 -0.57 32.61 21.99
N GLY A 179 0.53 33.33 22.22
CA GLY A 179 0.60 34.40 23.23
C GLY A 179 -0.39 35.53 22.95
N THR A 180 -0.50 35.98 21.70
CA THR A 180 -1.47 37.02 21.33
C THR A 180 -2.91 36.57 21.53
N ILE A 181 -3.24 35.34 21.14
CA ILE A 181 -4.60 34.79 21.29
C ILE A 181 -4.98 34.70 22.77
N LEU A 182 -4.08 34.18 23.62
CA LEU A 182 -4.32 34.11 25.07
C LEU A 182 -4.52 35.49 25.68
N ALA A 183 -3.72 36.48 25.30
CA ALA A 183 -3.85 37.85 25.80
C ALA A 183 -5.21 38.46 25.43
N VAL A 184 -5.69 38.25 24.18
CA VAL A 184 -7.01 38.72 23.75
C VAL A 184 -8.13 38.03 24.53
N VAL A 185 -8.06 36.70 24.68
CA VAL A 185 -9.08 35.93 25.41
C VAL A 185 -9.15 36.36 26.88
N ILE A 186 -8.01 36.49 27.55
CA ILE A 186 -7.94 36.97 28.94
C ILE A 186 -8.51 38.39 29.03
N GLY A 187 -8.16 39.27 28.09
CA GLY A 187 -8.71 40.63 28.03
C GLY A 187 -10.23 40.67 27.87
N LEU A 188 -10.80 39.82 27.02
CA LEU A 188 -12.25 39.70 26.85
C LEU A 188 -12.95 39.19 28.11
N ILE A 189 -12.37 38.19 28.78
CA ILE A 189 -12.88 37.68 30.06
C ILE A 189 -12.86 38.77 31.13
N TYR A 190 -11.76 39.53 31.21
CA TYR A 190 -11.62 40.59 32.19
C TYR A 190 -12.58 41.76 31.94
N ALA A 191 -12.79 42.12 30.67
CA ALA A 191 -13.76 43.12 30.26
C ALA A 191 -15.20 42.70 30.58
N ALA A 192 -15.55 41.43 30.35
CA ALA A 192 -16.86 40.88 30.70
C ALA A 192 -17.08 40.78 32.23
N ALA A 193 -16.02 40.58 33.01
CA ALA A 193 -16.09 40.57 34.47
C ALA A 193 -16.19 41.96 35.11
N THR A 194 -15.82 43.01 34.36
CA THR A 194 -15.77 44.41 34.83
C THR A 194 -16.92 45.26 34.27
N SER A 195 -17.78 44.71 33.41
CA SER A 195 -19.00 45.39 32.97
C SER A 195 -20.02 45.43 34.12
N PRO A 196 -20.43 46.62 34.60
CA PRO A 196 -21.33 46.81 35.73
C PRO A 196 -22.79 46.44 35.43
#